data_AF-A0A2N7JME1-F1
#
_entry.id   AF-A0A2N7JME1-F1
#
_cell.length_a   1.000
_cell.length_b   1.000
_cell.length_c   1.000
_cell.angle_alpha   90.00
_cell.angle_beta   90.00
_cell.angle_gamma   90.00
#
_symmetry.space_group_name_H-M   'P 1'
#
loop_
_entity.id
_entity.type
_entity.pdbx_description
1 polymer ?
#
loop_
_entity_poly.entity_id
_entity_poly.type
_entity_poly.pdbx_seq_one_letter_code
_entity_poly.pdbx_strand_id
1 'polypeptide(L)'
;MTYISTLLLFIFLYVGLRVVHPPSPWLNGIRYFKAGVIGIALTAWLTLIDAPQPVFIGTLLFGLWAGIGYSVTVRLHELTLLSLAPSFRSNQYHVHLSKLIQPFTRDTYRELELLIELLPKYNGQSLILTSPLLAKQGSLRNMEQLKKLPVHIEVSYHSYWRSPLEFLVLCYYKHIKRENILQHSDLSRQYRLLLTLRS
;
A
#
# COMPACT_ATOMS: atom_id res chain seq x y z
N MET A 1 5.47 -30.07 -18.51
CA MET A 1 4.75 -30.03 -17.22
C MET A 1 5.08 -28.78 -16.39
N THR A 2 6.35 -28.39 -16.28
CA THR A 2 6.82 -27.23 -15.48
C THR A 2 6.30 -25.86 -15.96
N TYR A 3 6.08 -25.66 -17.26
CA TYR A 3 5.57 -24.38 -17.78
C TYR A 3 4.13 -24.08 -17.32
N ILE A 4 3.24 -25.08 -17.38
CA ILE A 4 1.84 -24.95 -16.96
C ILE A 4 1.76 -24.73 -15.45
N SER A 5 2.54 -25.48 -14.64
CA SER A 5 2.57 -25.28 -13.19
C SER A 5 3.11 -23.90 -12.79
N THR A 6 4.09 -23.39 -13.53
CA THR A 6 4.64 -22.04 -13.34
C THR A 6 3.61 -20.96 -13.66
N LEU A 7 2.91 -21.07 -14.81
CA LEU A 7 1.85 -20.15 -15.19
C LEU A 7 0.73 -20.11 -14.14
N LEU A 8 0.28 -21.28 -13.68
CA LEU A 8 -0.75 -21.41 -12.65
C LEU A 8 -0.31 -20.78 -11.31
N LEU A 9 0.95 -20.96 -10.92
CA LEU A 9 1.51 -20.30 -9.74
C LEU A 9 1.47 -18.77 -9.90
N PHE A 10 1.87 -18.23 -11.05
CA PHE A 10 1.82 -16.77 -11.28
C PHE A 10 0.40 -16.23 -11.20
N ILE A 11 -0.59 -16.94 -11.78
CA ILE A 11 -2.00 -16.57 -11.68
C ILE A 11 -2.45 -16.61 -10.22
N PHE A 12 -2.12 -17.68 -9.49
CA PHE A 12 -2.46 -17.84 -8.08
C PHE A 12 -1.88 -16.71 -7.21
N LEU A 13 -0.59 -16.40 -7.37
CA LEU A 13 0.08 -15.31 -6.65
C LEU A 13 -0.54 -13.96 -7.00
N TYR A 14 -0.81 -13.71 -8.28
CA TYR A 14 -1.43 -12.46 -8.75
C TYR A 14 -2.82 -12.26 -8.13
N VAL A 15 -3.66 -13.30 -8.13
CA VAL A 15 -5.01 -13.23 -7.54
C VAL A 15 -4.92 -13.11 -6.02
N GLY A 16 -4.10 -13.93 -5.36
CA GLY A 16 -3.95 -13.96 -3.90
C GLY A 16 -3.47 -12.63 -3.30
N LEU A 17 -2.53 -11.97 -3.98
CA LEU A 17 -2.04 -10.64 -3.61
C LEU A 17 -3.09 -9.53 -3.82
N ARG A 18 -4.06 -9.72 -4.70
CA ARG A 18 -5.09 -8.72 -5.04
C ARG A 18 -6.43 -8.89 -4.32
N VAL A 19 -6.58 -9.88 -3.44
CA VAL A 19 -7.85 -10.06 -2.72
C VAL A 19 -8.08 -8.88 -1.77
N VAL A 20 -9.14 -8.14 -2.08
CA VAL A 20 -9.67 -7.00 -1.30
C VAL A 20 -10.53 -7.52 -0.16
N HIS A 21 -10.38 -6.92 1.02
CA HIS A 21 -11.15 -7.28 2.20
C HIS A 21 -12.03 -6.12 2.68
N PRO A 22 -13.21 -6.40 3.25
CA PRO A 22 -13.89 -5.40 4.06
C PRO A 22 -13.04 -5.08 5.30
N PRO A 23 -13.22 -3.90 5.90
CA PRO A 23 -12.55 -3.55 7.14
C PRO A 23 -12.89 -4.56 8.25
N SER A 24 -11.87 -5.07 8.94
CA SER A 24 -12.03 -6.10 9.97
C SER A 24 -10.90 -6.03 11.00
N PRO A 25 -11.15 -6.32 12.29
CA PRO A 25 -10.09 -6.42 13.29
C PRO A 25 -9.10 -7.56 12.99
N TRP A 26 -9.51 -8.54 12.17
CA TRP A 26 -8.70 -9.72 11.84
C TRP A 26 -7.82 -9.53 10.60
N LEU A 27 -7.71 -8.32 10.04
CA LEU A 27 -6.96 -8.06 8.80
C LEU A 27 -5.48 -8.48 8.88
N ASN A 28 -4.84 -8.30 10.03
CA ASN A 28 -3.47 -8.79 10.21
C ASN A 28 -3.41 -10.32 10.31
N GLY A 29 -4.40 -10.97 10.91
CA GLY A 29 -4.53 -12.44 10.86
C GLY A 29 -4.70 -12.95 9.43
N ILE A 30 -5.56 -12.31 8.63
CA ILE A 30 -5.78 -12.61 7.22
C ILE A 30 -4.47 -12.44 6.42
N ARG A 31 -3.71 -11.38 6.69
CA ARG A 31 -2.39 -11.13 6.06
C ARG A 31 -1.43 -12.29 6.32
N TYR A 32 -1.26 -12.70 7.58
CA TYR A 32 -0.34 -13.79 7.92
C TYR A 32 -0.81 -15.13 7.36
N PHE A 33 -2.12 -15.40 7.40
CA PHE A 33 -2.69 -16.60 6.80
C PHE A 33 -2.40 -16.66 5.29
N LYS A 34 -2.66 -15.57 4.56
CA LYS A 34 -2.33 -15.48 3.13
C LYS A 34 -0.84 -15.66 2.85
N ALA A 35 0.02 -15.02 3.64
CA ALA A 35 1.46 -15.17 3.49
C ALA A 35 1.90 -16.63 3.70
N GLY A 36 1.29 -17.33 4.66
CA GLY A 36 1.50 -18.77 4.87
C GLY A 36 1.07 -19.60 3.65
N VAL A 37 -0.12 -19.33 3.10
CA VAL A 37 -0.60 -20.01 1.89
C VAL A 37 0.32 -19.77 0.69
N ILE A 38 0.78 -18.52 0.50
CA ILE A 38 1.77 -18.16 -0.54
C ILE A 38 3.09 -18.92 -0.32
N GLY A 39 3.57 -18.97 0.92
CA GLY A 39 4.80 -19.69 1.29
C GLY A 39 4.72 -21.19 0.97
N ILE A 40 3.59 -21.84 1.29
CA ILE A 40 3.35 -23.25 0.97
C ILE A 40 3.34 -23.47 -0.54
N ALA A 41 2.61 -22.65 -1.29
CA ALA A 41 2.53 -22.77 -2.75
C ALA A 41 3.89 -22.57 -3.43
N LEU A 42 4.67 -21.58 -2.99
CA LEU A 42 6.03 -21.33 -3.46
C LEU A 42 6.97 -22.49 -3.13
N THR A 43 6.89 -23.03 -1.91
CA THR A 43 7.72 -24.16 -1.48
C THR A 43 7.44 -25.38 -2.37
N ALA A 44 6.17 -25.74 -2.56
CA ALA A 44 5.78 -26.88 -3.39
C ALA A 44 6.23 -26.72 -4.86
N TRP A 45 6.15 -25.51 -5.40
CA TRP A 45 6.63 -25.25 -6.77
C TRP A 45 8.16 -25.30 -6.87
N LEU A 46 8.88 -24.71 -5.91
CA LEU A 46 10.34 -24.71 -5.88
C LEU A 46 10.92 -26.13 -5.73
N THR A 47 10.28 -26.99 -4.94
CA THR A 47 10.63 -28.42 -4.85
C THR A 47 10.34 -29.16 -6.15
N LEU A 48 9.27 -28.80 -6.87
CA LEU A 48 8.90 -29.46 -8.12
C LEU A 48 9.86 -29.15 -9.28
N ILE A 49 10.55 -28.01 -9.24
CA ILE A 49 11.54 -27.62 -10.25
C ILE A 49 12.98 -27.92 -9.82
N ASP A 50 13.18 -28.60 -8.68
CA ASP A 50 14.48 -28.87 -8.08
C ASP A 50 15.37 -27.61 -8.04
N ALA A 51 14.80 -26.49 -7.56
CA ALA A 51 15.49 -25.21 -7.57
C ALA A 51 16.80 -25.28 -6.74
N PRO A 52 17.92 -24.72 -7.25
CA PRO A 52 19.14 -24.60 -6.47
C PRO A 52 18.88 -23.86 -5.15
N GLN A 53 19.54 -24.30 -4.07
CA GLN A 53 19.37 -23.70 -2.72
C GLN A 53 19.34 -22.16 -2.69
N PRO A 54 20.24 -21.41 -3.35
CA PRO A 54 20.18 -19.94 -3.31
C PRO A 54 18.91 -19.38 -3.94
N VAL A 55 18.44 -19.98 -5.05
CA VAL A 55 17.19 -19.57 -5.73
C VAL A 55 16.00 -19.92 -4.86
N PHE A 56 16.02 -21.09 -4.21
CA PHE A 56 14.98 -21.54 -3.31
C PHE A 56 14.78 -20.55 -2.16
N ILE A 57 15.86 -20.27 -1.42
CA ILE A 57 15.84 -19.39 -0.24
C ILE A 57 15.45 -17.97 -0.65
N GLY A 58 16.06 -17.42 -1.70
CA GLY A 58 15.79 -16.07 -2.16
C GLY A 58 14.32 -15.88 -2.59
N THR A 59 13.78 -16.82 -3.36
CA THR A 59 12.39 -16.78 -3.84
C THR A 59 11.39 -16.87 -2.68
N LEU A 60 11.65 -17.74 -1.70
CA LEU A 60 10.77 -17.94 -0.56
C LEU A 60 10.76 -16.69 0.35
N LEU A 61 11.94 -16.14 0.66
CA LEU A 61 12.05 -14.90 1.44
C LEU A 61 11.36 -13.72 0.74
N PHE A 62 11.59 -13.54 -0.56
CA PHE A 62 10.95 -12.49 -1.33
C PHE A 62 9.43 -12.66 -1.38
N GLY A 63 8.95 -13.89 -1.60
CA GLY A 63 7.52 -14.21 -1.65
C GLY A 63 6.81 -13.98 -0.32
N LEU A 64 7.42 -14.39 0.80
CA LEU A 64 6.91 -14.09 2.14
C LEU A 64 6.92 -12.59 2.43
N TRP A 65 8.00 -11.90 2.10
CA TRP A 65 8.10 -10.44 2.27
C TRP A 65 7.01 -9.71 1.48
N ALA A 66 6.81 -10.08 0.21
CA ALA A 66 5.77 -9.51 -0.64
C ALA A 66 4.36 -9.87 -0.13
N GLY A 67 4.15 -11.12 0.28
CA GLY A 67 2.89 -11.62 0.84
C GLY A 67 2.52 -10.98 2.17
N ILE A 68 3.49 -10.54 2.97
CA ILE A 68 3.22 -9.83 4.23
C ILE A 68 3.06 -8.32 3.97
N GLY A 69 3.87 -7.75 3.07
CA GLY A 69 3.89 -6.31 2.80
C GLY A 69 2.70 -5.80 1.99
N TYR A 70 2.24 -6.56 0.99
CA TYR A 70 1.33 -6.05 -0.04
C TYR A 70 0.03 -6.85 -0.22
N SER A 71 -0.25 -7.86 0.62
CA SER A 71 -1.36 -8.80 0.35
C SER A 71 -2.74 -8.35 0.80
N VAL A 72 -2.86 -7.31 1.62
CA VAL A 72 -4.16 -6.89 2.17
C VAL A 72 -4.43 -5.45 1.79
N THR A 73 -5.41 -5.28 0.91
CA THR A 73 -6.02 -4.00 0.61
C THR A 73 -7.46 -4.02 1.12
N VAL A 74 -7.89 -2.91 1.69
CA VAL A 74 -9.23 -2.68 2.20
C VAL A 74 -9.87 -1.64 1.31
N ARG A 75 -11.05 -1.96 0.76
CA ARG A 75 -11.89 -1.00 0.05
C ARG A 75 -13.17 -0.78 0.86
N LEU A 76 -13.48 0.47 1.08
CA LEU A 76 -14.74 0.90 1.65
C LEU A 76 -15.70 1.19 0.50
N HIS A 77 -16.95 0.76 0.61
CA HIS A 77 -17.94 1.01 -0.45
C HIS A 77 -18.19 2.51 -0.65
N GLU A 78 -18.01 3.29 0.41
CA GLU A 78 -18.16 4.75 0.43
C GLU A 78 -16.98 5.50 -0.22
N LEU A 79 -15.87 4.81 -0.53
CA LEU A 79 -14.65 5.39 -1.08
C LEU A 79 -14.36 4.83 -2.48
N THR A 80 -14.26 5.73 -3.45
CA THR A 80 -13.99 5.40 -4.86
C THR A 80 -12.58 5.84 -5.29
N LEU A 81 -12.05 6.88 -4.65
CA LEU A 81 -10.77 7.50 -4.94
C LEU A 81 -9.68 7.07 -3.95
N LEU A 82 -10.07 6.58 -2.77
CA LEU A 82 -9.16 6.11 -1.73
C LEU A 82 -9.25 4.60 -1.50
N SER A 83 -8.11 4.02 -1.15
CA SER A 83 -7.97 2.64 -0.71
C SER A 83 -7.13 2.60 0.56
N LEU A 84 -7.41 1.61 1.39
CA LEU A 84 -6.74 1.43 2.67
C LEU A 84 -5.85 0.19 2.63
N ALA A 85 -4.76 0.22 3.37
CA ALA A 85 -4.01 -0.98 3.71
C ALA A 85 -3.77 -0.98 5.23
N PRO A 86 -3.96 -2.11 5.93
CA PRO A 86 -3.68 -2.13 7.36
C PRO A 86 -2.18 -1.92 7.61
N SER A 87 -1.83 -1.18 8.65
CA SER A 87 -0.47 -1.17 9.18
C SER A 87 -0.19 -2.47 9.94
N PHE A 88 1.10 -2.76 10.15
CA PHE A 88 1.51 -3.80 11.10
C PHE A 88 1.10 -3.47 12.52
N ARG A 89 1.01 -2.17 12.86
CA ARG A 89 0.50 -1.72 14.15
C ARG A 89 -1.02 -1.79 14.15
N SER A 90 -1.60 -2.42 15.17
CA SER A 90 -3.04 -2.44 15.38
C SER A 90 -3.58 -1.00 15.38
N ASN A 91 -4.73 -0.79 14.74
CA ASN A 91 -5.46 0.49 14.68
C ASN A 91 -4.84 1.57 13.78
N GLN A 92 -3.85 1.26 12.94
CA GLN A 92 -3.36 2.20 11.94
C GLN A 92 -3.63 1.70 10.52
N TYR A 93 -4.00 2.61 9.62
CA TYR A 93 -4.24 2.30 8.21
C TYR A 93 -3.42 3.22 7.31
N HIS A 94 -2.73 2.63 6.35
CA HIS A 94 -2.13 3.37 5.24
C HIS A 94 -3.21 3.75 4.23
N VAL A 95 -3.21 5.02 3.82
CA VAL A 95 -4.14 5.56 2.83
C VAL A 95 -3.40 5.71 1.52
N HIS A 96 -3.92 5.05 0.49
CA HIS A 96 -3.42 5.10 -0.87
C HIS A 96 -4.51 5.58 -1.81
N LEU A 97 -4.14 6.26 -2.89
CA LEU A 97 -5.07 6.51 -3.99
C LEU A 97 -5.48 5.17 -4.62
N SER A 98 -6.75 5.02 -4.99
CA SER A 98 -7.26 3.80 -5.61
C SER A 98 -6.60 3.52 -6.97
N LYS A 99 -6.10 4.58 -7.64
CA LYS A 99 -5.21 4.50 -8.80
C LYS A 99 -3.96 5.34 -8.59
N LEU A 100 -2.81 4.81 -9.00
CA LEU A 100 -1.50 5.44 -8.81
C LEU A 100 -1.37 6.83 -9.45
N ILE A 101 -2.02 7.03 -10.60
CA ILE A 101 -1.98 8.25 -11.41
C ILE A 101 -3.19 9.16 -11.16
N GLN A 102 -3.95 8.92 -10.09
CA GLN A 102 -5.13 9.72 -9.81
C GLN A 102 -4.73 11.12 -9.30
N PRO A 103 -5.31 12.20 -9.84
CA PRO A 103 -5.04 13.54 -9.32
C PRO A 103 -5.64 13.69 -7.91
N PHE A 104 -4.92 14.39 -7.04
CA PHE A 104 -5.42 14.74 -5.71
C PHE A 104 -6.33 15.97 -5.80
N THR A 105 -7.64 15.73 -5.94
CA THR A 105 -8.67 16.76 -6.16
C THR A 105 -9.44 17.07 -4.87
N ARG A 106 -10.37 18.04 -4.94
CA ARG A 106 -11.28 18.37 -3.84
C ARG A 106 -12.14 17.15 -3.42
N ASP A 107 -12.48 16.29 -4.36
CA ASP A 107 -13.26 15.08 -4.07
C ASP A 107 -12.41 14.05 -3.30
N THR A 108 -11.11 13.97 -3.59
CA THR A 108 -10.17 13.17 -2.78
C THR A 108 -10.08 13.68 -1.35
N TYR A 109 -10.13 15.01 -1.14
CA TYR A 109 -10.19 15.59 0.20
C TYR A 109 -11.50 15.22 0.91
N ARG A 110 -12.66 15.32 0.24
CA ARG A 110 -13.96 14.92 0.82
C ARG A 110 -13.97 13.45 1.23
N GLU A 111 -13.45 12.57 0.39
CA GLU A 111 -13.30 11.15 0.73
C GLU A 111 -12.36 10.93 1.93
N LEU A 112 -11.32 11.75 2.07
CA LEU A 112 -10.43 11.69 3.23
C LEU A 112 -11.12 12.16 4.52
N GLU A 113 -11.98 13.18 4.44
CA GLU A 113 -12.82 13.64 5.55
C GLU A 113 -13.78 12.54 6.00
N LEU A 114 -14.52 11.95 5.05
CA LEU A 114 -15.41 10.82 5.30
C LEU A 114 -14.66 9.62 5.91
N LEU A 115 -13.47 9.32 5.40
CA LEU A 115 -12.63 8.26 5.94
C LEU A 115 -12.23 8.51 7.40
N ILE A 116 -11.93 9.76 7.78
CA ILE A 116 -11.61 10.13 9.16
C ILE A 116 -12.83 9.92 10.08
N GLU A 117 -14.03 10.29 9.62
CA GLU A 117 -15.28 10.06 10.37
C GLU A 117 -15.61 8.57 10.54
N LEU A 118 -15.27 7.75 9.54
CA LEU A 118 -15.51 6.32 9.55
C LEU A 118 -14.43 5.53 10.32
N LEU A 119 -13.26 6.14 10.57
CA LEU A 119 -12.12 5.49 11.21
C LEU A 119 -12.46 4.79 12.54
N PRO A 120 -13.22 5.40 13.48
CA PRO A 120 -13.59 4.76 14.74
C PRO A 120 -14.45 3.51 14.54
N LYS A 121 -15.31 3.48 13.51
CA LYS A 121 -16.19 2.33 13.21
C LYS A 121 -15.40 1.07 12.86
N TYR A 122 -14.14 1.24 12.43
CA TYR A 122 -13.26 0.15 11.99
C TYR A 122 -12.10 -0.10 12.96
N ASN A 123 -12.26 0.28 14.24
CA ASN A 123 -11.23 0.23 15.26
C ASN A 123 -9.92 0.94 14.85
N GLY A 124 -10.00 1.91 13.94
CA GLY A 124 -8.86 2.71 13.52
C GLY A 124 -8.68 3.92 14.41
N GLN A 125 -7.43 4.25 14.73
CA GLN A 125 -7.04 5.42 15.51
C GLN A 125 -6.21 6.41 14.70
N SER A 126 -5.45 5.91 13.71
CA SER A 126 -4.61 6.77 12.87
C SER A 126 -4.59 6.36 11.41
N LEU A 127 -4.48 7.35 10.53
CA LEU A 127 -4.25 7.21 9.10
C LEU A 127 -2.83 7.63 8.75
N ILE A 128 -2.19 6.87 7.87
CA ILE A 128 -0.85 7.14 7.36
C ILE A 128 -0.98 7.43 5.87
N LEU A 129 -0.80 8.69 5.49
CA LEU A 129 -0.80 9.11 4.10
C LEU A 129 0.65 9.34 3.65
N THR A 130 1.14 8.52 2.72
CA THR A 130 2.49 8.67 2.15
C THR A 130 2.34 8.95 0.66
N SER A 131 2.88 10.08 0.18
CA SER A 131 2.87 10.37 -1.26
C SER A 131 3.92 11.43 -1.64
N PRO A 132 4.60 11.28 -2.79
CA PRO A 132 5.45 12.33 -3.35
C PRO A 132 4.65 13.56 -3.79
N LEU A 133 3.33 13.43 -4.03
CA LEU A 133 2.44 14.53 -4.43
C LEU A 133 2.13 15.50 -3.29
N LEU A 134 2.51 15.14 -2.06
CA LEU A 134 2.44 16.02 -0.90
C LEU A 134 3.56 17.07 -0.91
N ALA A 135 4.61 16.84 -1.70
CA ALA A 135 5.65 17.83 -1.95
C ALA A 135 5.27 18.71 -3.16
N LYS A 136 5.34 20.02 -2.99
CA LYS A 136 5.28 21.00 -4.09
C LYS A 136 6.52 21.88 -4.02
N GLN A 137 7.34 21.89 -5.06
CA GLN A 137 8.57 22.69 -5.13
C GLN A 137 9.51 22.51 -3.90
N GLY A 138 9.62 21.27 -3.40
CA GLY A 138 10.50 20.93 -2.28
C GLY A 138 9.93 21.22 -0.89
N SER A 139 8.78 21.87 -0.76
CA SER A 139 8.06 22.09 0.50
C SER A 139 6.77 21.29 0.58
N LEU A 140 6.23 21.14 1.79
CA LEU A 140 4.94 20.48 2.02
C LEU A 140 3.82 21.33 1.42
N ARG A 141 2.91 20.71 0.65
CA ARG A 141 1.72 21.37 0.11
C ARG A 141 0.88 21.94 1.26
N ASN A 142 0.23 23.10 1.05
CA ASN A 142 -0.59 23.72 2.09
C ASN A 142 -1.66 22.75 2.61
N MET A 143 -1.61 22.46 3.91
CA MET A 143 -2.50 21.52 4.62
C MET A 143 -3.55 22.21 5.49
N GLU A 144 -3.81 23.50 5.28
CA GLU A 144 -4.84 24.24 6.03
C GLU A 144 -6.21 23.54 6.04
N GLN A 145 -6.59 22.88 4.95
CA GLN A 145 -7.84 22.11 4.89
C GLN A 145 -7.82 20.90 5.83
N LEU A 146 -6.69 20.18 5.93
CA LEU A 146 -6.52 19.05 6.84
C LEU A 146 -6.48 19.50 8.30
N LYS A 147 -5.91 20.67 8.59
CA LYS A 147 -5.86 21.24 9.95
C LYS A 147 -7.24 21.57 10.53
N LYS A 148 -8.26 21.73 9.68
CA LYS A 148 -9.65 21.97 10.11
C LYS A 148 -10.35 20.71 10.62
N LEU A 149 -9.79 19.54 10.35
CA LEU A 149 -10.35 18.26 10.78
C LEU A 149 -9.97 17.99 12.23
N PRO A 150 -10.77 17.21 12.98
CA PRO A 150 -10.53 16.89 14.39
C PRO A 150 -9.41 15.85 14.56
N VAL A 151 -8.27 16.08 13.92
CA VAL A 151 -7.11 15.19 13.90
C VAL A 151 -5.84 15.91 14.34
N HIS A 152 -4.97 15.19 15.03
CA HIS A 152 -3.58 15.57 15.23
C HIS A 152 -2.77 15.16 14.01
N ILE A 153 -1.96 16.08 13.47
CA ILE A 153 -1.19 15.87 12.24
C ILE A 153 0.29 15.87 12.59
N GLU A 154 0.94 14.72 12.45
CA GLU A 154 2.38 14.61 12.49
C GLU A 154 2.93 14.49 11.05
N VAL A 155 3.90 15.34 10.72
CA VAL A 155 4.57 15.30 9.41
C VAL A 155 5.97 14.73 9.61
N SER A 156 6.29 13.69 8.87
CA SER A 156 7.61 13.06 8.88
C SER A 156 8.12 12.83 7.47
N TYR A 157 9.44 12.74 7.33
CA TYR A 157 10.07 12.36 6.07
C TYR A 157 10.00 10.85 5.89
N HIS A 158 9.64 10.41 4.69
CA HIS A 158 9.66 9.00 4.30
C HIS A 158 10.81 8.74 3.34
N SER A 159 11.74 7.89 3.75
CA SER A 159 12.83 7.45 2.89
C SER A 159 12.32 6.47 1.85
N TYR A 160 12.60 6.72 0.57
CA TYR A 160 12.23 5.84 -0.54
C TYR A 160 12.83 4.43 -0.41
N TRP A 161 13.95 4.27 0.31
CA TRP A 161 14.55 2.98 0.61
C TRP A 161 13.65 2.05 1.44
N ARG A 162 12.67 2.60 2.14
CA ARG A 162 11.70 1.79 2.91
C ARG A 162 10.66 1.11 2.02
N SER A 163 10.43 1.62 0.81
CA SER A 163 9.47 1.09 -0.16
C SER A 163 10.05 1.10 -1.59
N PRO A 164 11.09 0.29 -1.88
CA PRO A 164 11.82 0.37 -3.15
C PRO A 164 10.94 0.02 -4.36
N LEU A 165 9.99 -0.91 -4.21
CA LEU A 165 9.06 -1.27 -5.30
C LEU A 165 8.11 -0.12 -5.64
N GLU A 166 7.54 0.54 -4.64
CA GLU A 166 6.68 1.71 -4.86
C GLU A 166 7.45 2.82 -5.58
N PHE A 167 8.71 3.05 -5.19
CA PHE A 167 9.59 3.99 -5.87
C PHE A 167 9.86 3.61 -7.33
N LEU A 168 10.17 2.34 -7.62
CA LEU A 168 10.38 1.88 -9.01
C LEU A 168 9.14 2.06 -9.88
N VAL A 169 7.96 1.75 -9.34
CA VAL A 169 6.69 1.96 -10.04
C VAL A 169 6.49 3.46 -10.33
N LEU A 170 6.74 4.33 -9.34
CA LEU A 170 6.66 5.79 -9.54
C LEU A 170 7.66 6.28 -10.60
N CYS A 171 8.89 5.76 -10.60
CA CYS A 171 9.91 6.06 -11.62
C CYS A 171 9.46 5.63 -13.02
N TYR A 172 8.86 4.45 -13.16
CA TYR A 172 8.27 3.98 -14.42
C TYR A 172 7.22 4.98 -14.94
N TYR A 173 6.28 5.40 -14.08
CA TYR A 173 5.24 6.33 -14.50
C TYR A 173 5.78 7.74 -14.83
N LYS A 174 6.79 8.20 -14.09
CA LYS A 174 7.42 9.51 -14.34
C LYS A 174 8.27 9.54 -15.61
N HIS A 175 9.17 8.57 -15.78
CA HIS A 175 10.19 8.64 -16.83
C HIS A 175 9.78 7.94 -18.13
N ILE A 176 9.06 6.82 -18.03
CA ILE A 176 8.66 6.02 -19.21
C ILE A 176 7.29 6.47 -19.70
N LYS A 177 6.27 6.48 -18.83
CA LYS A 177 4.91 6.91 -19.21
C LYS A 177 4.73 8.42 -19.30
N ARG A 178 5.67 9.20 -18.73
CA ARG A 178 5.67 10.67 -18.74
C ARG A 178 4.35 11.27 -18.22
N GLU A 179 3.79 10.71 -17.14
CA GLU A 179 2.54 11.21 -16.57
C GLU A 179 2.67 12.63 -16.02
N ASN A 180 1.85 13.56 -16.53
CA ASN A 180 1.92 15.00 -16.20
C ASN A 180 1.84 15.28 -14.68
N ILE A 181 1.08 14.46 -13.95
CA ILE A 181 0.88 14.60 -12.50
C ILE A 181 2.18 14.37 -11.72
N LEU A 182 3.08 13.51 -12.22
CA LEU A 182 4.33 13.12 -11.55
C LEU A 182 5.57 13.84 -12.11
N GLN A 183 5.47 14.47 -13.28
CA GLN A 183 6.60 15.15 -13.92
C GLN A 183 7.21 16.24 -13.02
N HIS A 184 6.36 16.99 -12.31
CA HIS A 184 6.76 18.11 -11.45
C HIS A 184 7.04 17.69 -9.99
N SER A 185 6.85 16.41 -9.66
CA SER A 185 7.02 15.90 -8.30
C SER A 185 8.44 15.37 -8.10
N ASP A 186 9.03 15.68 -6.95
CA ASP A 186 10.29 15.09 -6.54
C ASP A 186 10.02 13.71 -5.92
N LEU A 187 10.36 12.64 -6.66
CA LEU A 187 10.15 11.27 -6.20
C LEU A 187 11.06 10.89 -5.04
N SER A 188 12.20 11.58 -4.89
CA SER A 188 13.16 11.31 -3.82
C SER A 188 12.66 11.79 -2.46
N ARG A 189 11.81 12.84 -2.45
CA ARG A 189 11.24 13.47 -1.26
C ARG A 189 9.79 13.07 -1.07
N GLN A 190 9.58 12.01 -0.31
CA GLN A 190 8.25 11.58 0.10
C GLN A 190 7.94 12.08 1.50
N TYR A 191 6.78 12.73 1.66
CA TYR A 191 6.26 13.08 2.98
C TYR A 191 5.30 11.99 3.45
N ARG A 192 5.36 11.72 4.76
CA ARG A 192 4.43 10.86 5.48
C ARG A 192 3.66 11.72 6.47
N LEU A 193 2.35 11.76 6.31
CA LEU A 193 1.43 12.35 7.27
C LEU A 193 0.84 11.24 8.12
N LEU A 194 0.91 11.41 9.43
CA LEU A 194 0.18 10.60 10.38
C LEU A 194 -0.94 11.46 10.94
N LEU A 195 -2.18 11.07 10.65
CA LEU A 195 -3.40 11.72 11.10
C LEU A 195 -3.98 10.86 12.22
N THR A 196 -3.96 11.35 13.45
CA THR A 196 -4.51 10.65 14.62
C THR A 196 -5.79 11.35 15.06
N LEU A 197 -6.86 10.62 15.33
CA LEU A 197 -8.07 11.22 15.88
C LEU A 197 -7.76 11.91 17.22
N ARG A 198 -8.24 13.14 17.41
CA ARG A 198 -8.17 13.78 18.73
C ARG A 198 -9.22 13.11 19.62
N SER A 199 -8.75 12.57 20.75
CA SER A 199 -9.59 12.07 21.84
C SER A 199 -10.34 13.20 22.52
#